data_AF-A0A8C6U089-F1
#
_entry.id   AF-A0A8C6U089-F1
#
_cell.length_a   1.000
_cell.length_b   1.000
_cell.length_c   1.000
_cell.angle_alpha   90.00
_cell.angle_beta   90.00
_cell.angle_gamma   90.00
#
_symmetry.space_group_name_H-M   'P 1'
#
loop_
_entity.id
_entity.type
_entity.pdbx_description
1 polymer ?
#
loop_
_entity_poly.entity_id
_entity_poly.type
_entity_poly.pdbx_seq_one_letter_code
_entity_poly.pdbx_strand_id
1 'polypeptide(L)'
;MTISDPSMISKWENLQNSRVFKYLFPHCIYIYIYIYIHIHTYIYTLERIANSFERLSITFERESAVASFCSLKQALELDWTSDKAKAALKKTPADYFLLQVLLKFRTDRGRDPDPRSFDEDSQALRQIRDDVMERLSVSPSLLNDLFSSFCFSELSPVCAVVGGVLGQEVVKALYQRDAPHRNFFFFDARKGNGVVDYFGPN
;
A
#
# COMPACT_ATOMS: atom_id res chain seq x y z
N MET A 1 7.71 -12.38 18.81
CA MET A 1 6.73 -11.27 18.78
C MET A 1 6.26 -11.17 17.33
N THR A 2 5.06 -11.62 17.05
CA THR A 2 4.49 -11.71 15.70
C THR A 2 3.83 -10.38 15.33
N ILE A 3 3.58 -10.13 14.04
CA ILE A 3 2.75 -9.00 13.54
C ILE A 3 1.36 -8.95 14.20
N SER A 4 0.95 -10.02 14.89
CA SER A 4 -0.23 -10.11 15.74
C SER A 4 -0.06 -9.59 17.17
N ASP A 5 1.04 -8.92 17.54
CA ASP A 5 1.10 -8.22 18.83
C ASP A 5 0.06 -7.08 18.86
N PRO A 6 -1.02 -7.22 19.64
CA PRO A 6 -2.07 -6.23 19.72
C PRO A 6 -1.54 -4.88 20.24
N SER A 7 -0.38 -4.84 20.90
CA SER A 7 0.21 -3.61 21.43
C SER A 7 0.70 -2.64 20.36
N MET A 8 1.13 -3.16 19.19
CA MET A 8 1.61 -2.33 18.08
C MET A 8 0.47 -1.93 17.17
N ILE A 9 -0.39 -2.87 16.77
CA ILE A 9 -1.63 -2.54 16.04
C ILE A 9 -2.47 -1.58 16.89
N SER A 10 -2.62 -1.78 18.21
CA SER A 10 -3.32 -0.81 19.08
C SER A 10 -2.56 0.51 19.29
N LYS A 11 -1.22 0.57 19.19
CA LYS A 11 -0.48 1.85 19.15
C LYS A 11 -0.68 2.59 17.81
N TRP A 12 -0.70 1.86 16.70
CA TRP A 12 -1.00 2.37 15.36
C TRP A 12 -2.49 2.72 15.19
N GLU A 13 -3.38 2.02 15.91
CA GLU A 13 -4.82 2.26 16.04
C GLU A 13 -5.13 3.40 17.02
N ASN A 14 -4.37 3.58 18.12
CA ASN A 14 -4.52 4.75 18.99
C ASN A 14 -4.10 6.05 18.28
N LEU A 15 -3.20 5.96 17.29
CA LEU A 15 -2.95 7.05 16.33
C LEU A 15 -4.11 7.25 15.33
N GLN A 16 -5.18 6.42 15.31
CA GLN A 16 -6.34 6.54 14.39
C GLN A 16 -7.32 7.64 14.80
N ASN A 17 -7.22 8.22 16.00
CA ASN A 17 -8.15 9.26 16.46
C ASN A 17 -7.98 10.65 15.80
N SER A 18 -7.19 10.78 14.72
CA SER A 18 -7.09 12.02 13.95
C SER A 18 -7.43 11.77 12.47
N ARG A 19 -8.11 12.73 11.85
CA ARG A 19 -8.58 12.73 10.44
C ARG A 19 -7.42 12.81 9.44
N VAL A 20 -6.42 11.95 9.56
CA VAL A 20 -5.14 12.10 8.88
C VAL A 20 -4.82 10.86 8.06
N PHE A 21 -4.43 11.11 6.81
CA PHE A 21 -3.82 10.14 5.90
C PHE A 21 -2.66 9.45 6.60
N LYS A 22 -2.69 8.12 6.66
CA LYS A 22 -1.67 7.36 7.38
C LYS A 22 -0.64 6.78 6.42
N TYR A 23 0.54 7.35 6.47
CA TYR A 23 1.68 6.93 5.67
C TYR A 23 2.42 5.80 6.37
N LEU A 24 2.75 4.76 5.61
CA LEU A 24 3.77 3.81 6.01
C LEU A 24 5.08 4.29 5.37
N PHE A 25 6.09 4.56 6.19
CA PHE A 25 7.31 5.25 5.76
C PHE A 25 8.07 4.51 4.64
N PRO A 26 8.65 5.25 3.68
CA PRO A 26 9.51 4.72 2.63
C PRO A 26 10.89 4.38 3.16
N HIS A 27 11.46 3.20 2.92
CA HIS A 27 12.85 2.92 3.33
C HIS A 27 13.65 2.10 2.30
N CYS A 28 13.23 2.10 1.03
CA CYS A 28 13.83 1.25 0.01
C CYS A 28 13.67 1.83 -1.41
N ILE A 29 14.25 1.15 -2.40
CA ILE A 29 13.92 1.28 -3.84
C ILE A 29 12.42 1.06 -4.11
N TYR A 30 11.72 0.41 -3.19
CA TYR A 30 10.28 0.23 -3.18
C TYR A 30 9.63 1.12 -2.12
N ILE A 31 8.56 1.79 -2.50
CA ILE A 31 7.76 2.57 -1.58
C ILE A 31 6.29 2.18 -1.69
N TYR A 32 5.67 2.14 -0.52
CA TYR A 32 4.29 1.75 -0.27
C TYR A 32 3.50 2.97 0.18
N ILE A 33 2.38 3.22 -0.47
CA ILE A 33 1.40 4.16 0.03
C ILE A 33 0.16 3.35 0.39
N TYR A 34 -0.19 3.34 1.67
CA TYR A 34 -1.52 2.98 2.10
C TYR A 34 -2.36 4.25 2.20
N ILE A 35 -3.50 4.29 1.51
CA ILE A 35 -4.41 5.43 1.55
C ILE A 35 -5.58 5.02 2.43
N TYR A 36 -5.44 5.33 3.71
CA TYR A 36 -6.54 5.23 4.66
C TYR A 36 -7.28 6.55 4.73
N ILE A 37 -8.53 6.56 4.29
CA ILE A 37 -9.48 7.60 4.66
C ILE A 37 -10.28 7.00 5.82
N HIS A 38 -10.19 7.60 7.02
CA HIS A 38 -10.94 7.15 8.21
C HIS A 38 -12.47 7.15 7.98
N ILE A 39 -12.92 7.79 6.91
CA ILE A 39 -14.29 7.65 6.45
C ILE A 39 -14.36 6.33 5.67
N HIS A 40 -14.98 5.31 6.27
CA HIS A 40 -15.35 4.05 5.61
C HIS A 40 -16.07 4.24 4.26
N THR A 41 -16.53 5.46 4.00
CA THR A 41 -17.33 5.91 2.88
C THR A 41 -16.81 7.28 2.39
N TYR A 42 -16.02 7.30 1.33
CA TYR A 42 -15.56 8.54 0.69
C TYR A 42 -16.56 8.96 -0.40
N ILE A 43 -17.18 10.12 -0.23
CA ILE A 43 -18.08 10.73 -1.23
C ILE A 43 -17.24 11.70 -2.07
N TYR A 44 -17.34 11.58 -3.39
CA TYR A 44 -16.65 12.46 -4.32
C TYR A 44 -17.52 12.84 -5.51
N THR A 45 -17.18 13.97 -6.11
CA THR A 45 -17.82 14.44 -7.34
C THR A 45 -16.92 14.15 -8.54
N LEU A 46 -17.49 13.53 -9.58
CA LEU A 46 -16.88 13.40 -10.90
C LEU A 46 -17.46 14.43 -11.86
N GLU A 47 -16.59 15.09 -12.61
CA GLU A 47 -16.99 15.95 -13.73
C GLU A 47 -16.82 15.18 -15.03
N ARG A 48 -17.92 14.91 -15.73
CA ARG A 48 -17.91 14.22 -17.03
C ARG A 48 -18.25 15.20 -18.14
N ILE A 49 -17.54 15.11 -19.26
CA ILE A 49 -17.88 15.85 -20.47
C ILE A 49 -19.18 15.27 -21.01
N ALA A 50 -20.24 16.08 -21.01
CA ALA A 50 -21.48 15.72 -21.68
C ALA A 50 -21.27 15.94 -23.19
N ASN A 51 -21.21 14.84 -23.95
CA ASN A 51 -21.18 14.93 -25.41
C ASN A 51 -22.55 15.40 -25.90
N SER A 52 -22.70 16.70 -26.19
CA SER A 52 -23.81 17.20 -27.00
C SER A 52 -23.30 17.46 -28.42
N PHE A 53 -23.71 16.64 -29.38
CA PHE A 53 -23.33 16.76 -30.80
C PHE A 53 -23.90 18.03 -31.49
N GLU A 54 -24.59 18.90 -30.75
CA GLU A 54 -25.36 20.04 -31.28
C GLU A 54 -24.92 21.43 -30.77
N ARG A 55 -23.96 21.53 -29.84
CA ARG A 55 -23.63 22.82 -29.20
C ARG A 55 -22.12 23.06 -29.14
N LEU A 56 -21.68 24.24 -29.61
CA LEU A 56 -20.29 24.77 -29.53
C LEU A 56 -19.81 25.04 -28.07
N SER A 57 -20.50 24.51 -27.06
CA SER A 57 -20.21 24.71 -25.64
C SER A 57 -19.99 23.37 -24.94
N ILE A 58 -18.86 23.21 -24.25
CA ILE A 58 -18.60 22.05 -23.40
C ILE A 58 -19.44 22.17 -22.12
N THR A 59 -20.36 21.23 -21.91
CA THR A 59 -21.13 21.12 -20.66
C THR A 59 -20.52 20.03 -19.78
N PHE A 60 -20.39 20.31 -18.48
CA PHE A 60 -19.90 19.34 -17.49
C PHE A 60 -21.06 18.87 -16.60
N GLU A 61 -21.28 17.57 -16.54
CA GLU A 61 -22.21 16.96 -15.58
C GLU A 61 -21.44 16.56 -14.33
N ARG A 62 -22.01 16.85 -13.15
CA ARG A 62 -21.47 16.47 -11.86
C ARG A 62 -22.25 15.30 -11.28
N GLU A 63 -21.56 14.17 -11.11
CA GLU A 63 -22.11 12.96 -10.50
C GLU A 63 -21.46 12.73 -9.14
N SER A 64 -22.26 12.46 -8.12
CA SER A 64 -21.75 12.07 -6.79
C SER A 64 -21.58 10.55 -6.73
N ALA A 65 -20.39 10.10 -6.37
CA ALA A 65 -20.05 8.69 -6.23
C ALA A 65 -19.49 8.39 -4.84
N VAL A 66 -19.51 7.11 -4.47
CA VAL A 66 -19.11 6.63 -3.14
C VAL A 66 -18.06 5.53 -3.28
N ALA A 67 -16.97 5.64 -2.52
CA ALA A 67 -15.92 4.63 -2.40
C ALA A 67 -15.83 4.11 -0.96
N SER A 68 -15.80 2.80 -0.77
CA SER A 68 -15.63 2.18 0.55
C SER A 68 -14.19 1.73 0.80
N PHE A 69 -13.75 1.82 2.06
CA PHE A 69 -12.41 1.41 2.48
C PHE A 69 -12.47 0.45 3.67
N CYS A 70 -11.65 -0.60 3.62
CA CYS A 70 -11.41 -1.49 4.75
C CYS A 70 -10.34 -0.92 5.68
N SER A 71 -10.21 -1.47 6.88
CA SER A 71 -9.13 -1.11 7.80
C SER A 71 -7.76 -1.59 7.29
N LEU A 72 -6.68 -0.99 7.77
CA LEU A 72 -5.32 -1.44 7.45
C LEU A 72 -5.10 -2.88 7.91
N LYS A 73 -5.61 -3.23 9.09
CA LYS A 73 -5.56 -4.59 9.61
C LYS A 73 -6.21 -5.58 8.65
N GLN A 74 -7.43 -5.28 8.20
CA GLN A 74 -8.15 -6.09 7.21
C GLN A 74 -7.39 -6.21 5.88
N ALA A 75 -6.67 -5.17 5.48
CA ALA A 75 -5.89 -5.16 4.26
C ALA A 75 -4.57 -5.94 4.35
N LEU A 76 -3.98 -6.05 5.55
CA LEU A 76 -2.73 -6.79 5.80
C LEU A 76 -2.95 -8.25 6.22
N GLU A 77 -4.11 -8.58 6.78
CA GLU A 77 -4.47 -9.91 7.29
C GLU A 77 -5.41 -10.64 6.31
N LEU A 78 -5.12 -10.57 5.01
CA LEU A 78 -5.89 -11.28 3.99
C LEU A 78 -5.68 -12.79 4.06
N ASP A 79 -6.77 -13.53 3.88
CA ASP A 79 -6.75 -14.97 3.71
C ASP A 79 -6.47 -15.33 2.24
N TRP A 80 -5.32 -15.97 2.00
CA TRP A 80 -4.89 -16.43 0.67
C TRP A 80 -5.26 -17.89 0.38
N THR A 81 -5.96 -18.57 1.29
CA THR A 81 -6.27 -20.00 1.16
C THR A 81 -7.49 -20.30 0.29
N SER A 82 -8.43 -19.34 0.18
CA SER A 82 -9.63 -19.47 -0.66
C SER A 82 -9.30 -19.50 -2.16
N ASP A 83 -10.11 -20.17 -2.97
CA ASP A 83 -9.89 -20.26 -4.42
C ASP A 83 -9.93 -18.90 -5.12
N LYS A 84 -10.80 -17.99 -4.65
CA LYS A 84 -10.86 -16.61 -5.14
C LYS A 84 -9.57 -15.85 -4.82
N ALA A 85 -9.02 -16.02 -3.62
CA ALA A 85 -7.76 -15.38 -3.23
C ALA A 85 -6.57 -15.97 -3.99
N LYS A 86 -6.53 -17.28 -4.22
CA LYS A 86 -5.51 -17.93 -5.07
C LYS A 86 -5.56 -17.44 -6.51
N ALA A 87 -6.74 -17.14 -7.05
CA ALA A 87 -6.88 -16.54 -8.37
C ALA A 87 -6.37 -15.09 -8.40
N ALA A 88 -6.68 -14.31 -7.36
CA ALA A 88 -6.18 -12.93 -7.20
C ALA A 88 -4.66 -12.87 -7.00
N LEU A 89 -4.09 -13.85 -6.27
CA LEU A 89 -2.66 -13.98 -5.98
C LEU A 89 -1.77 -13.88 -7.22
N LYS A 90 -2.24 -14.40 -8.36
CA LYS A 90 -1.51 -14.35 -9.64
C LYS A 90 -1.35 -12.93 -10.20
N LYS A 91 -2.23 -12.01 -9.78
CA LYS A 91 -2.25 -10.60 -10.20
C LYS A 91 -1.73 -9.67 -9.10
N THR A 92 -1.65 -10.16 -7.86
CA THR A 92 -1.10 -9.43 -6.73
C THR A 92 0.36 -9.05 -6.99
N PRO A 93 0.74 -7.76 -6.89
CA PRO A 93 2.13 -7.34 -7.00
C PRO A 93 2.98 -7.96 -5.88
N ALA A 94 4.20 -8.40 -6.22
CA ALA A 94 5.17 -8.92 -5.25
C ALA A 94 5.47 -7.93 -4.12
N ASP A 95 5.33 -6.64 -4.42
CA ASP A 95 5.45 -5.51 -3.52
C ASP A 95 4.56 -5.66 -2.27
N TYR A 96 3.35 -6.24 -2.38
CA TYR A 96 2.51 -6.52 -1.22
C TYR A 96 3.20 -7.46 -0.21
N PHE A 97 3.87 -8.51 -0.69
CA PHE A 97 4.59 -9.44 0.18
C PHE A 97 5.87 -8.82 0.73
N LEU A 98 6.55 -7.98 -0.07
CA LEU A 98 7.70 -7.23 0.42
C LEU A 98 7.32 -6.29 1.57
N LEU A 99 6.18 -5.60 1.47
CA LEU A 99 5.62 -4.80 2.55
C LEU A 99 5.44 -5.62 3.83
N GLN A 100 4.88 -6.83 3.74
CA GLN A 100 4.70 -7.73 4.90
C GLN A 100 6.03 -8.10 5.55
N VAL A 101 7.06 -8.40 4.74
CA VAL A 101 8.41 -8.72 5.21
C VAL A 101 9.05 -7.53 5.94
N LEU A 102 8.99 -6.34 5.34
CA LEU A 102 9.58 -5.13 5.94
C LEU A 102 8.86 -4.72 7.23
N LEU A 103 7.53 -4.84 7.27
CA LEU A 103 6.74 -4.63 8.48
C LEU A 103 7.13 -5.60 9.60
N LYS A 104 7.34 -6.88 9.27
CA LYS A 104 7.81 -7.88 10.25
C LYS A 104 9.22 -7.57 10.74
N PHE A 105 10.13 -7.21 9.84
CA PHE A 105 11.49 -6.82 10.19
C PHE A 105 11.50 -5.65 11.18
N ARG A 106 10.74 -4.59 10.87
CA ARG A 106 10.61 -3.42 11.76
C ARG A 106 10.02 -3.80 13.12
N THR A 107 9.06 -4.72 13.13
CA THR A 107 8.46 -5.24 14.38
C THR A 107 9.48 -5.98 15.23
N ASP A 108 10.32 -6.80 14.61
CA ASP A 108 11.29 -7.63 15.34
C ASP A 108 12.52 -6.84 15.79
N ARG A 109 12.99 -5.90 14.96
CA ARG A 109 14.25 -5.18 15.16
C ARG A 109 14.06 -3.78 15.73
N GLY A 110 12.84 -3.25 15.72
CA GLY A 110 12.54 -1.86 16.14
C GLY A 110 13.10 -0.78 15.21
N ARG A 111 13.62 -1.17 14.04
CA ARG A 111 14.22 -0.30 13.01
C ARG A 111 14.03 -0.88 11.62
N ASP A 112 14.27 -0.08 10.59
CA ASP A 112 14.35 -0.55 9.21
C ASP A 112 15.70 -1.21 8.88
N PRO A 113 15.81 -1.93 7.76
CA PRO A 113 17.08 -2.47 7.28
C PRO A 113 18.10 -1.35 7.05
N ASP A 114 19.31 -1.52 7.60
CA ASP A 114 20.37 -0.52 7.59
C ASP A 114 21.52 -0.98 6.65
N PRO A 115 21.95 -0.15 5.68
CA PRO A 115 23.09 -0.48 4.83
C PRO A 115 24.37 -0.83 5.59
N ARG A 116 24.56 -0.27 6.79
CA ARG A 116 25.72 -0.55 7.66
C ARG A 116 25.70 -1.98 8.22
N SER A 117 24.52 -2.60 8.26
CA SER A 117 24.29 -3.96 8.75
C SER A 117 23.80 -4.88 7.63
N PHE A 118 24.18 -4.59 6.38
CA PHE A 118 23.62 -5.23 5.18
C PHE A 118 23.62 -6.76 5.23
N ASP A 119 24.72 -7.39 5.65
CA ASP A 119 24.83 -8.85 5.67
C ASP A 119 23.87 -9.48 6.69
N GLU A 120 23.86 -8.96 7.92
CA GLU A 120 22.99 -9.42 8.99
C GLU A 120 21.51 -9.19 8.64
N ASP A 121 21.19 -7.98 8.20
CA ASP A 121 19.82 -7.58 7.88
C ASP A 121 19.31 -8.33 6.65
N SER A 122 20.15 -8.57 5.63
CA SER A 122 19.77 -9.37 4.46
C SER A 122 19.48 -10.82 4.82
N GLN A 123 20.25 -11.40 5.76
CA GLN A 123 19.98 -12.75 6.25
C GLN A 123 18.66 -12.80 7.03
N ALA A 124 18.43 -11.83 7.93
CA ALA A 124 17.20 -11.73 8.70
C ALA A 124 15.97 -11.50 7.80
N LEU A 125 16.07 -10.63 6.79
CA LEU A 125 15.00 -10.37 5.82
C LEU A 125 14.60 -11.65 5.07
N ARG A 126 15.57 -12.46 4.64
CA ARG A 126 15.31 -13.73 3.95
C ARG A 126 14.58 -14.74 4.85
N GLN A 127 15.02 -14.88 6.10
CA GLN A 127 14.33 -15.72 7.09
C GLN A 127 12.90 -15.25 7.32
N ILE A 128 12.73 -13.94 7.53
CA ILE A 128 11.41 -13.32 7.72
C ILE A 128 10.50 -13.53 6.50
N ARG A 129 11.06 -13.45 5.28
CA ARG A 129 10.28 -13.77 4.07
C ARG A 129 9.75 -15.18 4.14
N ASP A 130 10.60 -16.16 4.42
CA ASP A 130 10.19 -17.56 4.41
C ASP A 130 9.10 -17.80 5.47
N ASP A 131 9.26 -17.25 6.68
CA ASP A 131 8.25 -17.31 7.75
C ASP A 131 6.92 -16.64 7.36
N VAL A 132 6.98 -15.46 6.72
CA VAL A 132 5.79 -14.72 6.28
C VAL A 132 5.05 -15.48 5.18
N MET A 133 5.78 -16.05 4.21
CA MET A 133 5.19 -16.78 3.09
C MET A 133 4.57 -18.09 3.55
N GLU A 134 5.23 -18.81 4.45
CA GLU A 134 4.69 -20.01 5.11
C GLU A 134 3.40 -19.67 5.87
N ARG A 135 3.42 -18.63 6.70
CA ARG A 135 2.24 -18.18 7.46
C ARG A 135 1.05 -17.83 6.55
N LEU A 136 1.32 -17.16 5.43
CA LEU A 136 0.29 -16.79 4.46
C LEU A 136 -0.12 -17.98 3.56
N SER A 137 0.53 -19.13 3.68
CA SER A 137 0.32 -20.31 2.84
C SER A 137 0.49 -20.02 1.34
N VAL A 138 1.46 -19.17 1.01
CA VAL A 138 1.81 -18.79 -0.37
C VAL A 138 3.23 -19.21 -0.72
N SER A 139 3.54 -19.26 -2.02
CA SER A 139 4.88 -19.67 -2.47
C SER A 139 5.93 -18.60 -2.14
N PRO A 140 7.09 -18.97 -1.56
CA PRO A 140 8.21 -18.05 -1.36
C PRO A 140 8.72 -17.42 -2.67
N SER A 141 8.51 -18.10 -3.81
CA SER A 141 8.91 -17.62 -5.14
C SER A 141 8.20 -16.32 -5.58
N LEU A 142 7.11 -15.93 -4.91
CA LEU A 142 6.42 -14.65 -5.15
C LEU A 142 7.33 -13.45 -4.85
N LEU A 143 8.30 -13.61 -3.94
CA LEU A 143 9.31 -12.61 -3.65
C LEU A 143 10.71 -13.18 -3.89
N ASN A 144 11.30 -12.80 -5.03
CA ASN A 144 12.61 -13.26 -5.49
C ASN A 144 13.71 -13.05 -4.44
N ASP A 145 14.65 -14.00 -4.29
CA ASP A 145 15.76 -13.95 -3.32
C ASP A 145 16.62 -12.68 -3.35
N LEU A 146 16.70 -12.01 -4.49
CA LEU A 146 17.44 -10.76 -4.66
C LEU A 146 16.74 -9.57 -4.00
N PHE A 147 15.49 -9.71 -3.51
CA PHE A 147 14.70 -8.61 -2.95
C PHE A 147 15.48 -7.79 -1.91
N SER A 148 16.27 -8.45 -1.06
CA SER A 148 17.04 -7.79 -0.01
C SER A 148 17.99 -6.73 -0.60
N SER A 149 18.53 -6.94 -1.79
CA SER A 149 19.48 -6.00 -2.44
C SER A 149 18.89 -4.62 -2.73
N PHE A 150 17.56 -4.49 -2.70
CA PHE A 150 16.85 -3.25 -3.02
C PHE A 150 16.01 -2.74 -1.84
N CYS A 151 16.16 -3.34 -0.66
CA CYS A 151 15.36 -3.05 0.53
C CYS A 151 16.08 -2.17 1.56
N PHE A 152 17.08 -1.42 1.13
CA PHE A 152 17.92 -0.60 1.99
C PHE A 152 17.92 0.85 1.53
N SER A 153 17.96 1.77 2.50
CA SER A 153 18.03 3.22 2.31
C SER A 153 16.80 3.88 1.68
N GLU A 154 16.65 5.16 1.98
CA GLU A 154 15.73 6.04 1.27
C GLU A 154 16.40 6.66 0.03
N LEU A 155 15.73 6.56 -1.12
CA LEU A 155 16.18 7.20 -2.35
C LEU A 155 15.35 8.45 -2.63
N SER A 156 16.01 9.62 -2.65
CA SER A 156 15.35 10.92 -2.86
C SER A 156 14.41 10.97 -4.09
N PRO A 157 14.78 10.43 -5.28
CA PRO A 157 13.86 10.41 -6.43
C PRO A 157 12.59 9.60 -6.18
N VAL A 158 12.70 8.51 -5.42
CA VAL A 158 11.58 7.62 -5.10
C VAL A 158 10.65 8.32 -4.11
N CYS A 159 11.20 9.01 -3.10
CA CYS A 159 10.45 9.86 -2.18
C CYS A 159 9.72 11.00 -2.92
N ALA A 160 10.31 11.59 -3.96
CA ALA A 160 9.66 12.62 -4.76
C ALA A 160 8.44 12.08 -5.53
N VAL A 161 8.58 10.93 -6.19
CA VAL A 161 7.46 10.28 -6.93
C VAL A 161 6.32 9.95 -5.98
N VAL A 162 6.63 9.25 -4.89
CA VAL A 162 5.62 8.83 -3.91
C VAL A 162 5.01 10.03 -3.20
N GLY A 163 5.80 11.01 -2.78
CA GLY A 163 5.31 12.24 -2.18
C GLY A 163 4.37 13.01 -3.11
N GLY A 164 4.64 13.00 -4.42
CA GLY A 164 3.76 13.58 -5.44
C GLY A 164 2.41 12.86 -5.54
N VAL A 165 2.40 11.54 -5.69
CA VAL A 165 1.17 10.73 -5.71
C VAL A 165 0.39 10.91 -4.42
N LEU A 166 1.09 10.93 -3.30
CA LEU A 166 0.50 11.09 -1.99
C LEU A 166 -0.15 12.45 -1.79
N GLY A 167 0.54 13.53 -2.17
CA GLY A 167 0.00 14.88 -2.12
C GLY A 167 -1.25 15.01 -2.97
N GLN A 168 -1.30 14.36 -4.14
CA GLN A 168 -2.51 14.33 -4.97
C GLN A 168 -3.67 13.64 -4.26
N GLU A 169 -3.45 12.49 -3.62
CA GLU A 169 -4.51 11.77 -2.89
C GLU A 169 -4.98 12.56 -1.66
N VAL A 170 -4.08 13.31 -1.02
CA VAL A 170 -4.43 14.27 0.04
C VAL A 170 -5.38 15.35 -0.48
N VAL A 171 -5.01 15.97 -1.59
CA VAL A 171 -5.84 17.00 -2.24
C VAL A 171 -7.19 16.43 -2.62
N LYS A 172 -7.25 15.27 -3.29
CA LYS A 172 -8.51 14.61 -3.64
C LYS A 172 -9.41 14.48 -2.42
N ALA A 173 -8.92 13.87 -1.34
CA ALA A 173 -9.80 13.62 -0.20
C ALA A 173 -10.22 14.88 0.57
N LEU A 174 -9.38 15.93 0.59
CA LEU A 174 -9.76 17.21 1.19
C LEU A 174 -10.86 17.93 0.38
N TYR A 175 -10.79 17.87 -0.95
CA TYR A 175 -11.73 18.56 -1.83
C TYR A 175 -12.92 17.71 -2.28
N GLN A 176 -12.95 16.42 -1.91
CA GLN A 176 -13.99 15.47 -2.33
C GLN A 176 -14.18 15.47 -3.86
N ARG A 177 -13.07 15.60 -4.58
CA ARG A 177 -13.01 15.66 -6.03
C ARG A 177 -12.21 14.47 -6.54
N ASP A 178 -12.70 13.88 -7.62
CA ASP A 178 -12.12 12.70 -8.27
C ASP A 178 -12.14 11.43 -7.41
N ALA A 179 -12.03 10.29 -8.11
CA ALA A 179 -11.96 8.99 -7.45
C ALA A 179 -10.63 8.84 -6.71
N PRO A 180 -10.65 8.37 -5.44
CA PRO A 180 -9.42 8.11 -4.69
C PRO A 180 -8.84 6.76 -5.14
N HIS A 181 -7.54 6.58 -4.96
CA HIS A 181 -6.92 5.26 -5.06
C HIS A 181 -7.44 4.35 -3.94
N ARG A 182 -7.77 3.11 -4.29
CA ARG A 182 -8.29 2.10 -3.36
C ARG A 182 -7.41 0.86 -3.42
N ASN A 183 -6.69 0.49 -2.37
CA ASN A 183 -6.32 1.26 -1.17
C ASN A 183 -4.79 1.27 -0.95
N PHE A 184 -4.05 0.55 -1.79
CA PHE A 184 -2.59 0.59 -1.85
C PHE A 184 -2.11 1.15 -3.18
N PHE A 185 -1.03 1.90 -3.12
CA PHE A 185 -0.18 2.21 -4.26
C PHE A 185 1.23 1.71 -3.99
N PHE A 186 1.78 0.95 -4.94
CA PHE A 186 3.13 0.41 -4.93
C PHE A 186 3.94 1.08 -6.01
N PHE A 187 5.18 1.46 -5.70
CA PHE A 187 6.11 1.99 -6.69
C PHE A 187 7.42 1.23 -6.68
N ASP A 188 7.80 0.64 -7.82
CA ASP A 188 9.10 0.00 -8.05
C ASP A 188 9.93 0.89 -8.98
N ALA A 189 10.91 1.58 -8.39
CA ALA A 189 11.74 2.55 -9.10
C ALA A 189 12.66 1.92 -10.16
N ARG A 190 12.91 0.60 -10.11
CA ARG A 190 13.78 -0.08 -11.10
C ARG A 190 13.05 -0.27 -12.43
N LYS A 191 11.76 -0.54 -12.34
CA LYS A 191 10.86 -0.71 -13.49
C LYS A 191 10.19 0.61 -13.87
N GLY A 192 10.18 1.59 -12.97
CA GLY A 192 9.50 2.86 -13.16
C GLY A 192 7.97 2.71 -13.17
N ASN A 193 7.42 1.66 -12.55
CA ASN A 193 5.99 1.39 -12.54
C ASN A 193 5.37 1.72 -11.17
N GLY A 194 4.22 2.39 -11.22
CA GLY A 194 3.31 2.56 -10.10
C GLY A 194 2.08 1.68 -10.29
N VAL A 195 1.69 0.90 -9.29
CA VAL A 195 0.52 0.01 -9.32
C VAL A 195 -0.43 0.41 -8.20
N VAL A 196 -1.69 0.67 -8.54
CA VAL A 196 -2.78 0.84 -7.57
C VAL A 196 -3.55 -0.47 -7.49
N ASP A 197 -3.75 -1.00 -6.29
CA ASP A 197 -4.51 -2.23 -6.10
C ASP A 197 -5.25 -2.22 -4.75
N TYR A 198 -6.34 -2.98 -4.67
CA TYR A 198 -7.23 -3.04 -3.52
C TYR A 198 -7.00 -4.31 -2.72
N PHE A 199 -6.57 -4.13 -1.46
CA PHE A 199 -6.40 -5.20 -0.49
C PHE A 199 -7.43 -5.00 0.60
N GLY A 200 -8.38 -5.91 0.68
CA GLY A 200 -9.42 -5.90 1.70
C GLY A 200 -10.32 -7.11 1.57
N PRO A 201 -11.22 -7.34 2.54
CA PRO A 201 -12.26 -8.34 2.43
C PRO A 201 -13.11 -8.07 1.17
N ASN A 202 -13.47 -9.16 0.51
CA ASN A 202 -14.41 -9.18 -0.61
C ASN A 202 -15.83 -8.88 -0.16
#